data_AF-C7YI51-F1
#
_entry.id   AF-C7YI51-F1
#
_cell.length_a   1.000
_cell.length_b   1.000
_cell.length_c   1.000
_cell.angle_alpha   90.00
_cell.angle_beta   90.00
_cell.angle_gamma   90.00
#
_symmetry.space_group_name_H-M   'P 1'
#
loop_
_entity.id
_entity.type
_entity.pdbx_description
1 polymer ?
#
loop_
_entity_poly.entity_id
_entity_poly.type
_entity_poly.pdbx_seq_one_letter_code
_entity_poly.pdbx_strand_id
1 'polypeptide(L)'
;MGAQLGYVELIRKQFTPTKLIFHFLFWGFHWGIFAYGWWKQYADARLAGLNTLKFSVWISRGAGLVLSVDCMLILLPVCRTIMRWVRPKIRFLPLDENLWMHRQLAYSILFFTILHTGAHYVNFYNVELTQIRPVTAVQIHYVQAGGITGHVMLLCMLLMYTTAHARIRQQSFETFWYTHHLFIPFFLGLYTHTVGCFVRDTPEAISPFAGDEFWAHCIGYLGWRWELWTGGFYLIERLWREVRARRETKITRVVRHPYDVVELQFSKPSFKYKAGQWLFIQVPSISKYQWHPFTITSCPFDPYVSVHVRQVGDFTRELGDALGAGAAQAKLYDDVDPMGMYEVALQNGDQMPALRIDGPYGAPAEDVFENEIAVLIGTGIGVTPWASILKNIWHLRNSPNPPRRLRRVEFIWVCKDTGSFEWFQTLLASLEEQSTEAARVPGSTGVEFLKIHTYLTQKLDIDTAQNIVLNSVGAQTDPLTELQSRTNFGRPDFKRLFATMRNGILDRTYINGLEGHMRTTVGVYFCGPSSAARDIKTACKSATVKDVEFRFWKEHF
;
A
#
# COMPACT_ATOMS: atom_id res chain seq x y z
N MET A 1 18.14 13.39 16.38
CA MET A 1 16.86 13.85 16.93
C MET A 1 16.00 14.34 15.78
N GLY A 2 14.84 13.72 15.55
CA GLY A 2 13.94 14.13 14.46
C GLY A 2 13.24 15.43 14.84
N ALA A 3 13.36 16.47 14.01
CA ALA A 3 12.54 17.66 14.17
C ALA A 3 11.07 17.24 14.05
N GLN A 4 10.34 17.26 15.16
CA GLN A 4 8.88 17.26 15.12
C GLN A 4 8.49 18.49 14.31
N LEU A 5 7.89 18.25 13.14
CA LEU A 5 7.21 19.29 12.37
C LEU A 5 6.32 20.08 13.33
N GLY A 6 6.58 21.38 13.47
CA GLY A 6 5.74 22.25 14.30
C GLY A 6 4.29 22.18 13.80
N TYR A 7 3.33 22.30 14.73
CA TYR A 7 1.90 22.27 14.41
C TYR A 7 1.52 23.19 13.24
N VAL A 8 2.17 24.35 13.15
CA VAL A 8 2.00 25.34 12.06
C VAL A 8 2.36 24.77 10.68
N GLU A 9 3.43 23.98 10.57
CA GLU A 9 3.85 23.40 9.30
C GLU A 9 2.96 22.20 8.90
N LEU A 10 2.41 21.50 9.90
CA LEU A 10 1.38 20.48 9.74
C LEU A 10 0.08 21.07 9.20
N ILE A 11 -0.35 22.21 9.75
CA ILE A 11 -1.52 22.98 9.29
C ILE A 11 -1.27 23.47 7.85
N ARG A 12 -0.14 24.12 7.58
CA ARG A 12 0.20 24.62 6.23
C ARG A 12 0.18 23.52 5.16
N LYS A 13 0.54 22.28 5.52
CA LYS A 13 0.47 21.11 4.63
C LYS A 13 -0.96 20.65 4.30
N GLN A 14 -1.98 21.06 5.04
CA GLN A 14 -3.37 20.79 4.67
C GLN A 14 -3.93 21.83 3.68
N PHE A 15 -3.36 23.03 3.66
CA PHE A 15 -3.78 24.13 2.76
C PHE A 15 -3.07 24.15 1.40
N THR A 16 -2.53 23.02 0.94
CA THR A 16 -2.02 22.94 -0.44
C THR A 16 -3.18 23.03 -1.44
N PRO A 17 -3.07 23.76 -2.57
CA PRO A 17 -4.18 23.95 -3.52
C PRO A 17 -4.88 22.66 -3.94
N THR A 18 -4.11 21.60 -4.23
CA THR A 18 -4.66 20.29 -4.62
C THR A 18 -5.53 19.65 -3.54
N LYS A 19 -5.10 19.73 -2.27
CA LYS A 19 -5.88 19.21 -1.13
C LYS A 19 -7.11 20.06 -0.87
N LEU A 20 -7.01 21.38 -1.02
CA LEU A 20 -8.15 22.27 -0.86
C LEU A 20 -9.22 22.00 -1.91
N ILE A 21 -8.82 21.84 -3.18
CA ILE A 21 -9.74 21.43 -4.26
C ILE A 21 -10.38 20.09 -3.94
N PHE A 22 -9.59 19.08 -3.53
CA PHE A 22 -10.13 17.79 -3.13
C PHE A 22 -11.14 17.93 -1.99
N HIS A 23 -10.80 18.61 -0.91
CA HIS A 23 -11.68 18.75 0.25
C HIS A 23 -12.95 19.54 -0.09
N PHE A 24 -12.85 20.57 -0.92
CA PHE A 24 -13.99 21.32 -1.41
C PHE A 24 -14.95 20.44 -2.21
N LEU A 25 -14.44 19.67 -3.17
CA LEU A 25 -15.26 18.77 -3.98
C LEU A 25 -15.81 17.60 -3.16
N PHE A 26 -14.98 16.96 -2.35
CA PHE A 26 -15.35 15.83 -1.50
C PHE A 26 -16.41 16.26 -0.49
N TRP A 27 -16.12 17.22 0.40
CA TRP A 27 -17.10 17.64 1.40
C TRP A 27 -18.28 18.39 0.78
N GLY A 28 -18.09 19.13 -0.31
CA GLY A 28 -19.18 19.74 -1.06
C GLY A 28 -20.18 18.70 -1.58
N PHE A 29 -19.70 17.58 -2.09
CA PHE A 29 -20.54 16.44 -2.48
C PHE A 29 -21.31 15.84 -1.28
N HIS A 30 -20.64 15.60 -0.15
CA HIS A 30 -21.30 15.01 1.03
C HIS A 30 -22.33 15.97 1.66
N TRP A 31 -22.00 17.26 1.77
CA TRP A 31 -22.95 18.27 2.25
C TRP A 31 -24.09 18.50 1.27
N GLY A 32 -23.85 18.40 -0.04
CA GLY A 32 -24.90 18.41 -1.05
C GLY A 32 -25.88 17.24 -0.88
N ILE A 33 -25.38 16.02 -0.67
CA ILE A 33 -26.21 14.85 -0.39
C ILE A 33 -26.96 15.00 0.94
N PHE A 34 -26.29 15.50 1.98
CA PHE A 34 -26.91 15.77 3.28
C PHE A 34 -28.08 16.75 3.12
N ALA A 35 -27.85 17.87 2.44
CA ALA A 35 -28.86 18.89 2.18
C ALA A 35 -30.02 18.34 1.34
N TYR A 36 -29.72 17.49 0.35
CA TYR A 36 -30.75 16.82 -0.44
C TYR A 36 -31.58 15.84 0.41
N GLY A 37 -30.96 15.01 1.26
CA GLY A 37 -31.67 14.10 2.16
C GLY A 37 -32.53 14.84 3.20
N TRP A 38 -32.03 15.97 3.71
CA TRP A 38 -32.79 16.89 4.53
C TRP A 38 -34.00 17.45 3.80
N TRP A 39 -33.78 18.04 2.62
CA TRP A 39 -34.83 18.63 1.80
C TRP A 39 -35.88 17.60 1.43
N LYS A 40 -35.48 16.39 1.04
CA LYS A 40 -36.38 15.29 0.73
C LYS A 40 -37.25 14.90 1.92
N GLN A 41 -36.72 14.87 3.13
CA GLN A 41 -37.51 14.64 4.34
C GLN A 41 -38.50 15.79 4.62
N TYR A 42 -38.04 17.04 4.46
CA TYR A 42 -38.85 18.23 4.72
C TYR A 42 -39.98 18.43 3.71
N ALA A 43 -39.71 18.23 2.41
CA ALA A 43 -40.61 18.55 1.31
C ALA A 43 -41.63 17.44 1.01
N ASP A 44 -41.37 16.19 1.41
CA ASP A 44 -42.29 15.08 1.15
C ASP A 44 -43.52 15.15 2.07
N ALA A 45 -44.69 15.40 1.46
CA ALA A 45 -45.96 15.51 2.17
C ALA A 45 -46.33 14.23 2.94
N ARG A 46 -45.90 13.05 2.48
CA ARG A 46 -46.17 11.78 3.14
C ARG A 46 -45.41 11.64 4.46
N LEU A 47 -44.32 12.38 4.61
CA LEU A 47 -43.48 12.39 5.80
C LEU A 47 -43.76 13.59 6.72
N ALA A 48 -44.81 14.37 6.45
CA ALA A 48 -45.18 15.55 7.23
C ALA A 48 -45.36 15.26 8.73
N GLY A 49 -45.92 14.10 9.08
CA GLY A 49 -46.07 13.68 10.48
C GLY A 49 -44.74 13.58 11.22
N LEU A 50 -43.69 13.10 10.54
CA LEU A 50 -42.33 13.03 11.12
C LEU A 50 -41.65 14.39 11.19
N ASN A 51 -42.02 15.36 10.32
CA ASN A 51 -41.45 16.71 10.33
C ASN A 51 -41.80 17.52 11.60
N THR A 52 -42.75 17.06 12.40
CA THR A 52 -43.01 17.58 13.75
C THR A 52 -41.79 17.44 14.69
N LEU A 53 -40.89 16.47 14.42
CA LEU A 53 -39.62 16.27 15.13
C LEU A 53 -38.54 17.31 14.73
N LYS A 54 -38.78 18.12 13.69
CA LYS A 54 -37.92 19.22 13.24
C LYS A 54 -36.47 18.78 12.96
N PHE A 55 -35.49 19.48 13.53
CA PHE A 55 -34.07 19.32 13.26
C PHE A 55 -33.56 17.89 13.45
N SER A 56 -34.05 17.15 14.44
CA SER A 56 -33.56 15.80 14.71
C SER A 56 -33.93 14.81 13.59
N VAL A 57 -35.11 14.94 12.96
CA VAL A 57 -35.45 14.07 11.83
C VAL A 57 -34.74 14.51 10.55
N TRP A 58 -34.58 15.81 10.33
CA TRP A 58 -33.92 16.29 9.12
C TRP A 58 -32.43 15.97 9.12
N ILE A 59 -31.75 16.12 10.27
CA ILE A 59 -30.35 15.73 10.43
C ILE A 59 -30.18 14.22 10.27
N SER A 60 -31.01 13.40 10.93
CA SER A 60 -30.87 11.94 10.85
C SER A 60 -31.07 11.43 9.41
N ARG A 61 -31.98 12.04 8.65
CA ARG A 61 -32.29 11.69 7.27
C ARG A 61 -31.27 12.24 6.27
N GLY A 62 -30.73 13.43 6.49
CA GLY A 62 -29.60 13.94 5.70
C GLY A 62 -28.36 13.05 5.88
N ALA A 63 -27.97 12.81 7.14
CA ALA A 63 -26.80 11.99 7.47
C ALA A 63 -26.96 10.53 7.01
N GLY A 64 -28.16 9.95 7.17
CA GLY A 64 -28.45 8.58 6.73
C GLY A 64 -28.28 8.38 5.21
N LEU A 65 -28.58 9.39 4.40
CA LEU A 65 -28.37 9.31 2.95
C LEU A 65 -26.88 9.36 2.59
N VAL A 66 -26.11 10.24 3.26
CA VAL A 66 -24.66 10.31 3.08
C VAL A 66 -24.01 8.98 3.47
N LEU A 67 -24.39 8.42 4.62
CA LEU A 67 -23.90 7.11 5.08
C LEU A 67 -24.17 5.99 4.08
N SER A 68 -25.36 5.96 3.47
CA SER A 68 -25.69 4.98 2.45
C SER A 68 -24.77 5.08 1.23
N VAL A 69 -24.49 6.30 0.77
CA VAL A 69 -23.55 6.54 -0.35
C VAL A 69 -22.12 6.18 0.03
N ASP A 70 -21.65 6.58 1.21
CA ASP A 70 -20.27 6.32 1.63
C ASP A 70 -20.02 4.83 1.85
N CYS A 71 -20.97 4.11 2.47
CA CYS A 71 -20.90 2.67 2.65
C CYS A 71 -20.99 1.92 1.32
N MET A 72 -21.72 2.43 0.32
CA MET A 72 -21.67 1.89 -1.04
C MET A 72 -20.26 2.05 -1.64
N LEU A 73 -19.61 3.20 -1.44
CA LEU A 73 -18.33 3.51 -2.07
C LEU A 73 -17.11 2.90 -1.37
N ILE A 74 -17.16 2.65 -0.06
CA ILE A 74 -15.96 2.31 0.75
C ILE A 74 -15.27 0.98 0.36
N LEU A 75 -16.01 0.05 -0.25
CA LEU A 75 -15.47 -1.24 -0.73
C LEU A 75 -14.73 -1.11 -2.07
N LEU A 76 -15.05 -0.10 -2.90
CA LEU A 76 -14.46 0.01 -4.24
C LEU A 76 -12.95 0.27 -4.22
N PRO A 77 -12.39 1.15 -3.37
CA PRO A 77 -10.95 1.40 -3.35
C PRO A 77 -10.12 0.17 -2.95
N VAL A 78 -10.73 -0.81 -2.25
CA VAL A 78 -10.04 -2.02 -1.78
C VAL A 78 -10.15 -3.21 -2.77
N CYS A 79 -10.87 -3.05 -3.89
CA CYS A 79 -10.92 -4.00 -5.01
C CYS A 79 -9.64 -3.94 -5.85
N ARG A 80 -8.52 -4.40 -5.29
CA ARG A 80 -7.16 -4.17 -5.81
C ARG A 80 -6.93 -4.72 -7.22
N THR A 81 -7.57 -5.82 -7.59
CA THR A 81 -7.48 -6.34 -8.96
C THR A 81 -8.05 -5.33 -9.95
N ILE A 82 -9.25 -4.82 -9.68
CA ILE A 82 -9.93 -3.88 -10.57
C ILE A 82 -9.13 -2.58 -10.67
N MET A 83 -8.61 -2.11 -9.52
CA MET A 83 -7.75 -0.93 -9.48
C MET A 83 -6.53 -1.08 -10.41
N ARG A 84 -5.95 -2.28 -10.55
CA ARG A 84 -4.87 -2.55 -11.51
C ARG A 84 -5.29 -2.33 -12.97
N TRP A 85 -6.53 -2.65 -13.35
CA TRP A 85 -7.04 -2.48 -14.72
C TRP A 85 -7.48 -1.05 -15.01
N VAL A 86 -8.01 -0.35 -14.00
CA VAL A 86 -8.53 1.02 -14.12
C VAL A 86 -7.41 2.05 -14.04
N ARG A 87 -6.38 1.81 -13.20
CA ARG A 87 -5.23 2.71 -12.99
C ARG A 87 -4.61 3.23 -14.29
N PRO A 88 -4.25 2.39 -15.29
CA PRO A 88 -3.60 2.89 -16.51
C PRO A 88 -4.54 3.72 -17.40
N LYS A 89 -5.85 3.53 -17.27
CA LYS A 89 -6.88 4.16 -18.13
C LYS A 89 -7.33 5.51 -17.61
N ILE A 90 -7.27 5.73 -16.29
CA ILE A 90 -7.78 6.95 -15.64
C ILE A 90 -6.63 7.64 -14.89
N ARG A 91 -5.71 8.26 -15.64
CA ARG A 91 -4.52 8.93 -15.07
C ARG A 91 -4.83 10.25 -14.34
N PHE A 92 -6.01 10.84 -14.54
CA PHE A 92 -6.39 12.11 -13.88
C PHE A 92 -6.87 11.94 -12.44
N LEU A 93 -7.34 10.74 -12.07
CA LEU A 93 -7.76 10.43 -10.71
C LEU A 93 -6.57 9.78 -9.97
N PRO A 94 -6.22 10.18 -8.74
CA PRO A 94 -5.11 9.60 -7.98
C PRO A 94 -5.46 8.21 -7.45
N LEU A 95 -5.70 7.26 -8.36
CA LEU A 95 -6.04 5.87 -8.08
C LEU A 95 -4.91 5.11 -7.36
N ASP A 96 -3.68 5.65 -7.41
CA ASP A 96 -2.51 5.18 -6.66
C ASP A 96 -2.67 5.38 -5.14
N GLU A 97 -3.54 6.31 -4.73
CA GLU A 97 -3.86 6.57 -3.33
C GLU A 97 -5.24 5.98 -2.95
N ASN A 98 -5.64 4.86 -3.55
CA ASN A 98 -6.93 4.20 -3.26
C ASN A 98 -7.15 3.94 -1.75
N LEU A 99 -6.11 3.52 -1.02
CA LEU A 99 -6.19 3.33 0.44
C LEU A 99 -6.29 4.65 1.20
N TRP A 100 -5.82 5.77 0.64
CA TRP A 100 -6.07 7.09 1.20
C TRP A 100 -7.53 7.50 1.01
N MET A 101 -8.11 7.26 -0.17
CA MET A 101 -9.53 7.48 -0.43
C MET A 101 -10.42 6.65 0.50
N HIS A 102 -10.10 5.36 0.70
CA HIS A 102 -10.79 4.50 1.66
C HIS A 102 -10.81 5.12 3.07
N ARG A 103 -9.69 5.72 3.52
CA ARG A 103 -9.64 6.42 4.81
C ARG A 103 -10.46 7.71 4.82
N GLN A 104 -10.50 8.48 3.73
CA GLN A 104 -11.34 9.68 3.65
C GLN A 104 -12.83 9.32 3.77
N LEU A 105 -13.28 8.28 3.06
CA LEU A 105 -14.63 7.74 3.20
C LEU A 105 -14.90 7.26 4.63
N ALA A 106 -13.96 6.54 5.26
CA ALA A 106 -14.11 6.13 6.66
C ALA A 106 -14.26 7.35 7.60
N TYR A 107 -13.49 8.42 7.42
CA TYR A 107 -13.66 9.63 8.24
C TYR A 107 -15.02 10.30 8.04
N SER A 108 -15.53 10.32 6.81
CA SER A 108 -16.88 10.80 6.51
C SER A 108 -17.95 9.93 7.19
N ILE A 109 -17.85 8.60 7.05
CA ILE A 109 -18.75 7.64 7.71
C ILE A 109 -18.77 7.86 9.22
N LEU A 110 -17.60 8.00 9.86
CA LEU A 110 -17.56 8.26 11.30
C LEU A 110 -18.29 9.56 11.67
N PHE A 111 -18.02 10.65 10.94
CA PHE A 111 -18.63 11.95 11.20
C PHE A 111 -20.16 11.90 11.04
N PHE A 112 -20.66 11.39 9.91
CA PHE A 112 -22.10 11.31 9.67
C PHE A 112 -22.78 10.24 10.52
N THR A 113 -22.10 9.20 10.98
CA THR A 113 -22.64 8.25 11.97
C THR A 113 -22.89 8.95 13.30
N ILE A 114 -21.96 9.78 13.78
CA ILE A 114 -22.17 10.56 15.01
C ILE A 114 -23.40 11.47 14.88
N LEU A 115 -23.52 12.19 13.75
CA LEU A 115 -24.70 13.03 13.49
C LEU A 115 -25.99 12.21 13.39
N HIS A 116 -25.98 11.11 12.65
CA HIS A 116 -27.13 10.25 12.41
C HIS A 116 -27.62 9.62 13.72
N THR A 117 -26.73 8.99 14.48
CA THR A 117 -27.05 8.34 15.76
C THR A 117 -27.50 9.37 16.80
N GLY A 118 -26.77 10.49 16.95
CA GLY A 118 -27.14 11.54 17.90
C GLY A 118 -28.53 12.11 17.60
N ALA A 119 -28.82 12.38 16.32
CA ALA A 119 -30.14 12.85 15.91
C ALA A 119 -31.23 11.78 16.09
N HIS A 120 -30.93 10.49 15.87
CA HIS A 120 -31.86 9.40 16.15
C HIS A 120 -32.19 9.26 17.64
N TYR A 121 -31.22 9.43 18.55
CA TYR A 121 -31.49 9.36 19.98
C TYR A 121 -32.44 10.47 20.43
N VAL A 122 -32.26 11.69 19.89
CA VAL A 122 -33.20 12.80 20.09
C VAL A 122 -34.58 12.47 19.49
N ASN A 123 -34.63 11.87 18.30
CA ASN A 123 -35.89 11.42 17.69
C ASN A 123 -36.61 10.39 18.56
N PHE A 124 -35.90 9.42 19.13
CA PHE A 124 -36.51 8.36 19.94
C PHE A 124 -37.19 8.94 21.18
N TYR A 125 -36.51 9.86 21.86
CA TYR A 125 -37.09 10.61 22.98
C TYR A 125 -38.30 11.45 22.55
N ASN A 126 -38.18 12.20 21.45
CA ASN A 126 -39.26 13.06 20.99
C ASN A 126 -40.47 12.25 20.48
N VAL A 127 -40.28 11.08 19.87
CA VAL A 127 -41.38 10.18 19.45
C VAL A 127 -42.15 9.69 20.67
N GLU A 128 -41.47 9.32 21.76
CA GLU A 128 -42.12 8.96 23.01
C GLU A 128 -42.85 10.17 23.65
N LEU A 129 -42.23 11.35 23.69
CA LEU A 129 -42.88 12.54 24.26
C LEU A 129 -44.14 12.97 23.50
N THR A 130 -44.06 12.97 22.17
CA THR A 130 -45.15 13.47 21.31
C THR A 130 -46.20 12.40 21.02
N GLN A 131 -45.91 11.14 21.35
CA GLN A 131 -46.75 9.98 21.06
C GLN A 131 -47.20 9.93 19.59
N ILE A 132 -46.38 10.45 18.65
CA ILE A 132 -46.60 10.30 17.20
C ILE A 132 -46.72 8.81 16.84
N ARG A 133 -46.06 7.96 17.64
CA ARG A 133 -46.19 6.51 17.61
C ARG A 133 -46.32 6.00 19.05
N PRO A 134 -47.20 5.04 19.33
CA PRO A 134 -47.40 4.49 20.67
C PRO A 134 -46.28 3.50 21.03
N VAL A 135 -45.04 3.97 21.07
CA VAL A 135 -43.84 3.18 21.41
C VAL A 135 -42.94 3.99 22.33
N THR A 136 -42.28 3.33 23.27
CA THR A 136 -41.31 3.98 24.16
C THR A 136 -39.95 4.09 23.47
N ALA A 137 -39.11 5.04 23.90
CA ALA A 137 -37.76 5.18 23.37
C ALA A 137 -36.93 3.89 23.58
N VAL A 138 -37.11 3.22 24.73
CA VAL A 138 -36.44 1.95 25.04
C VAL A 138 -36.84 0.85 24.06
N GLN A 139 -38.12 0.76 23.71
CA GLN A 139 -38.59 -0.19 22.68
C GLN A 139 -37.98 0.14 21.32
N ILE A 140 -37.85 1.41 20.95
CA ILE A 140 -37.21 1.82 19.70
C ILE A 140 -35.72 1.43 19.69
N HIS A 141 -35.00 1.60 20.80
CA HIS A 141 -33.57 1.26 20.89
C HIS A 141 -33.29 -0.23 20.76
N TYR A 142 -34.07 -1.08 21.46
CA TYR A 142 -33.67 -2.48 21.70
C TYR A 142 -34.63 -3.54 21.18
N VAL A 143 -35.82 -3.16 20.69
CA VAL A 143 -36.79 -4.11 20.13
C VAL A 143 -36.94 -3.90 18.62
N GLN A 144 -36.89 -2.66 18.16
CA GLN A 144 -37.03 -2.37 16.73
C GLN A 144 -35.75 -2.69 15.96
N ALA A 145 -35.92 -3.24 14.75
CA ALA A 145 -34.82 -3.66 13.89
C ALA A 145 -33.78 -2.55 13.67
N GLY A 146 -34.21 -1.31 13.43
CA GLY A 146 -33.32 -0.16 13.24
C GLY A 146 -32.47 0.14 14.48
N GLY A 147 -33.05 0.08 15.68
CA GLY A 147 -32.31 0.25 16.94
C GLY A 147 -31.28 -0.85 17.14
N ILE A 148 -31.68 -2.12 17.07
CA ILE A 148 -30.80 -3.28 17.31
C ILE A 148 -29.62 -3.28 16.33
N THR A 149 -29.91 -3.20 15.02
CA THR A 149 -28.87 -3.18 13.98
C THR A 149 -27.97 -1.95 14.11
N GLY A 150 -28.52 -0.80 14.50
CA GLY A 150 -27.76 0.42 14.79
C GLY A 150 -26.71 0.21 15.88
N HIS A 151 -27.08 -0.36 17.04
CA HIS A 151 -26.12 -0.61 18.13
C HIS A 151 -25.07 -1.67 17.75
N VAL A 152 -25.45 -2.71 17.02
CA VAL A 152 -24.50 -3.72 16.50
C VAL A 152 -23.47 -3.07 15.57
N MET A 153 -23.91 -2.23 14.63
CA MET A 153 -23.03 -1.49 13.73
C MET A 153 -22.11 -0.54 14.49
N LEU A 154 -22.61 0.19 15.49
CA LEU A 154 -21.81 1.10 16.32
C LEU A 154 -20.72 0.37 17.10
N LEU A 155 -21.02 -0.81 17.66
CA LEU A 155 -20.02 -1.64 18.34
C LEU A 155 -18.94 -2.11 17.36
N CYS A 156 -19.34 -2.59 16.17
CA CYS A 156 -18.40 -3.00 15.13
C CYS A 156 -17.51 -1.82 14.71
N MET A 157 -18.09 -0.64 14.50
CA MET A 157 -17.35 0.58 14.17
C MET A 157 -16.37 0.96 15.28
N LEU A 158 -16.77 0.95 16.54
CA LEU A 158 -15.88 1.26 17.67
C LEU A 158 -14.63 0.37 17.65
N LEU A 159 -14.82 -0.94 17.49
CA LEU A 159 -13.72 -1.91 17.46
C LEU A 159 -12.85 -1.73 16.21
N MET A 160 -13.45 -1.51 15.03
CA MET A 160 -12.70 -1.32 13.78
C MET A 160 -11.88 -0.02 13.78
N TYR A 161 -12.44 1.09 14.24
CA TYR A 161 -11.77 2.40 14.17
C TYR A 161 -10.66 2.53 15.20
N THR A 162 -10.84 1.94 16.39
CA THR A 162 -9.82 1.94 17.44
C THR A 162 -8.57 1.20 16.98
N THR A 163 -8.71 -0.02 16.46
CA THR A 163 -7.58 -0.84 16.01
C THR A 163 -6.98 -0.36 14.68
N ALA A 164 -7.77 0.28 13.81
CA ALA A 164 -7.28 0.88 12.57
C ALA A 164 -6.42 2.16 12.79
N HIS A 165 -6.38 2.68 14.01
CA HIS A 165 -5.53 3.83 14.34
C HIS A 165 -4.05 3.52 14.07
N ALA A 166 -3.35 4.46 13.43
CA ALA A 166 -2.02 4.22 12.88
C ALA A 166 -0.99 3.69 13.90
N ARG A 167 -1.05 4.16 15.15
CA ARG A 167 -0.16 3.69 16.22
C ARG A 167 -0.45 2.23 16.60
N ILE A 168 -1.72 1.87 16.76
CA ILE A 168 -2.12 0.53 17.19
C ILE A 168 -1.82 -0.46 16.06
N ARG A 169 -2.20 -0.15 14.81
CA ARG A 169 -1.90 -0.98 13.65
C ARG A 169 -0.41 -1.23 13.42
N GLN A 170 0.45 -0.25 13.73
CA GLN A 170 1.91 -0.40 13.63
C GLN A 170 2.50 -1.28 14.74
N GLN A 171 1.85 -1.35 15.90
CA GLN A 171 2.27 -2.18 17.03
C GLN A 171 1.74 -3.61 16.92
N SER A 172 0.49 -3.78 16.50
CA SER A 172 -0.15 -5.07 16.27
C SER A 172 -0.99 -5.03 15.00
N PHE A 173 -0.41 -5.51 13.89
CA PHE A 173 -1.10 -5.59 12.62
C PHE A 173 -2.20 -6.67 12.63
N GLU A 174 -1.98 -7.78 13.34
CA GLU A 174 -2.93 -8.88 13.46
C GLU A 174 -4.22 -8.45 14.14
N THR A 175 -4.13 -7.75 15.28
CA THR A 175 -5.33 -7.23 15.97
C THR A 175 -6.13 -6.31 15.07
N PHE A 176 -5.46 -5.43 14.32
CA PHE A 176 -6.11 -4.62 13.29
C PHE A 176 -6.80 -5.51 12.26
N TRP A 177 -6.11 -6.48 11.68
CA TRP A 177 -6.64 -7.33 10.62
C TRP A 177 -7.91 -8.08 11.04
N TYR A 178 -7.89 -8.75 12.19
CA TYR A 178 -9.03 -9.54 12.68
C TYR A 178 -10.23 -8.65 13.03
N THR A 179 -10.01 -7.55 13.74
CA THR A 179 -11.10 -6.64 14.09
C THR A 179 -11.65 -5.90 12.88
N HIS A 180 -10.83 -5.63 11.86
CA HIS A 180 -11.31 -4.99 10.63
C HIS A 180 -12.28 -5.88 9.85
N HIS A 181 -12.24 -7.21 10.01
CA HIS A 181 -13.23 -8.15 9.43
C HIS A 181 -14.64 -8.01 10.03
N LEU A 182 -14.79 -7.26 11.13
CA LEU A 182 -16.11 -6.84 11.63
C LEU A 182 -16.88 -5.95 10.62
N PHE A 183 -16.27 -5.58 9.49
CA PHE A 183 -17.01 -5.04 8.35
C PHE A 183 -18.13 -6.00 7.89
N ILE A 184 -17.96 -7.33 8.02
CA ILE A 184 -18.97 -8.32 7.62
C ILE A 184 -20.27 -8.14 8.43
N PRO A 185 -20.28 -8.27 9.76
CA PRO A 185 -21.48 -8.01 10.55
C PRO A 185 -21.96 -6.55 10.44
N PHE A 186 -21.07 -5.58 10.23
CA PHE A 186 -21.46 -4.19 9.95
C PHE A 186 -22.31 -4.07 8.68
N PHE A 187 -21.89 -4.64 7.55
CA PHE A 187 -22.65 -4.59 6.30
C PHE A 187 -23.93 -5.41 6.35
N LEU A 188 -23.93 -6.57 7.03
CA LEU A 188 -25.17 -7.32 7.28
C LEU A 188 -26.18 -6.49 8.10
N GLY A 189 -25.70 -5.78 9.12
CA GLY A 189 -26.48 -4.81 9.88
C GLY A 189 -27.00 -3.68 9.01
N LEU A 190 -26.16 -3.10 8.15
CA LEU A 190 -26.53 -2.00 7.25
C LEU A 190 -27.64 -2.42 6.28
N TYR A 191 -27.51 -3.58 5.64
CA TYR A 191 -28.50 -4.07 4.67
C TYR A 191 -29.86 -4.37 5.32
N THR A 192 -29.85 -4.76 6.59
CA THR A 192 -31.07 -5.05 7.36
C THR A 192 -31.60 -3.84 8.15
N HIS A 193 -30.83 -2.75 8.23
CA HIS A 193 -31.11 -1.60 9.10
C HIS A 193 -32.45 -0.93 8.78
N THR A 194 -32.80 -0.83 7.50
CA THR A 194 -34.05 -0.18 7.05
C THR A 194 -35.24 -1.12 6.94
N VAL A 195 -35.06 -2.42 7.20
CA VAL A 195 -36.10 -3.45 6.99
C VAL A 195 -37.29 -3.25 7.95
N GLY A 196 -37.06 -2.71 9.15
CA GLY A 196 -38.12 -2.46 10.13
C GLY A 196 -39.12 -1.33 9.79
N CYS A 197 -39.12 -0.81 8.55
CA CYS A 197 -40.04 0.24 8.10
C CYS A 197 -40.10 1.45 9.07
N PHE A 198 -38.96 1.84 9.66
CA PHE A 198 -38.96 2.87 10.70
C PHE A 198 -39.37 4.24 10.14
N VAL A 199 -38.99 4.57 8.91
CA VAL A 199 -39.44 5.78 8.22
C VAL A 199 -40.59 5.40 7.29
N ARG A 200 -41.78 5.90 7.60
CA ARG A 200 -43.06 5.57 6.97
C ARG A 200 -44.09 6.67 7.21
N ASP A 201 -45.16 6.67 6.42
CA ASP A 201 -46.29 7.60 6.53
C ASP A 201 -47.42 7.10 7.44
N THR A 202 -47.41 5.82 7.84
CA THR A 202 -48.40 5.23 8.75
C THR A 202 -47.92 5.16 10.21
N PRO A 203 -48.84 5.20 11.21
CA PRO A 203 -48.49 4.99 12.62
C PRO A 203 -47.98 3.58 12.90
N GLU A 204 -48.65 2.56 12.36
CA GLU A 204 -48.31 1.15 12.53
C GLU A 204 -47.18 0.71 11.59
N ALA A 205 -46.35 -0.22 12.05
CA ALA A 205 -45.26 -0.76 11.24
C ALA A 205 -45.79 -1.81 10.28
N ILE A 206 -45.36 -1.74 9.02
CA ILE A 206 -45.75 -2.70 7.99
C ILE A 206 -44.66 -3.76 7.85
N SER A 207 -45.08 -5.02 7.77
CA SER A 207 -44.18 -6.15 7.63
C SER A 207 -43.44 -6.10 6.28
N PRO A 208 -42.13 -6.43 6.22
CA PRO A 208 -41.41 -6.62 4.97
C PRO A 208 -42.05 -7.65 4.02
N PHE A 209 -42.89 -8.55 4.56
CA PHE A 209 -43.59 -9.58 3.81
C PHE A 209 -44.98 -9.14 3.31
N ALA A 210 -45.40 -7.90 3.59
CA ALA A 210 -46.72 -7.37 3.20
C ALA A 210 -46.82 -6.95 1.71
N GLY A 211 -45.82 -7.29 0.88
CA GLY A 211 -45.84 -6.99 -0.55
C GLY A 211 -45.92 -5.49 -0.85
N ASP A 212 -46.89 -5.12 -1.68
CA ASP A 212 -47.06 -3.75 -2.19
C ASP A 212 -47.29 -2.71 -1.08
N GLU A 213 -47.94 -3.08 0.03
CA GLU A 213 -48.17 -2.17 1.15
C GLU A 213 -46.85 -1.71 1.80
N PHE A 214 -45.86 -2.60 1.91
CA PHE A 214 -44.55 -2.25 2.43
C PHE A 214 -43.87 -1.22 1.51
N TRP A 215 -43.89 -1.46 0.20
CA TRP A 215 -43.23 -0.57 -0.76
C TRP A 215 -43.95 0.75 -0.94
N ALA A 216 -45.27 0.75 -0.78
CA ALA A 216 -46.06 1.96 -0.76
C ALA A 216 -45.65 2.81 0.43
N HIS A 217 -45.77 2.30 1.66
CA HIS A 217 -45.77 3.09 2.89
C HIS A 217 -44.41 3.22 3.61
N CYS A 218 -43.44 2.33 3.35
CA CYS A 218 -42.11 2.41 3.97
C CYS A 218 -41.17 3.29 3.14
N ILE A 219 -41.06 4.56 3.52
CA ILE A 219 -40.33 5.62 2.79
C ILE A 219 -38.86 5.71 3.29
N GLY A 220 -38.27 4.56 3.61
CA GLY A 220 -36.83 4.43 3.82
C GLY A 220 -36.08 4.71 2.52
N TYR A 221 -34.78 5.04 2.59
CA TYR A 221 -34.00 5.15 1.37
C TYR A 221 -33.80 3.79 0.68
N LEU A 222 -33.90 2.68 1.44
CA LEU A 222 -33.67 1.33 0.93
C LEU A 222 -32.27 1.18 0.32
N GLY A 223 -31.27 1.72 1.03
CA GLY A 223 -29.87 1.82 0.58
C GLY A 223 -29.27 0.51 0.10
N TRP A 224 -29.66 -0.59 0.74
CA TRP A 224 -29.26 -1.94 0.40
C TRP A 224 -29.46 -2.27 -1.10
N ARG A 225 -30.44 -1.67 -1.79
CA ARG A 225 -30.70 -1.93 -3.22
C ARG A 225 -29.54 -1.52 -4.12
N TRP A 226 -28.82 -0.45 -3.78
CA TRP A 226 -27.64 0.00 -4.52
C TRP A 226 -26.34 -0.43 -3.84
N GLU A 227 -26.29 -0.47 -2.51
CA GLU A 227 -25.12 -0.94 -1.75
C GLU A 227 -24.78 -2.41 -2.06
N LEU A 228 -25.78 -3.27 -2.30
CA LEU A 228 -25.55 -4.65 -2.70
C LEU A 228 -24.83 -4.80 -4.05
N TRP A 229 -24.92 -3.82 -4.96
CA TRP A 229 -24.15 -3.88 -6.21
C TRP A 229 -22.66 -3.77 -5.92
N THR A 230 -22.24 -2.80 -5.11
CA THR A 230 -20.82 -2.66 -4.76
C THR A 230 -20.35 -3.76 -3.83
N GLY A 231 -21.18 -4.22 -2.90
CA GLY A 231 -20.94 -5.41 -2.09
C GLY A 231 -20.78 -6.68 -2.94
N GLY A 232 -21.64 -6.86 -3.93
CA GLY A 232 -21.56 -7.97 -4.90
C GLY A 232 -20.31 -7.90 -5.77
N PHE A 233 -19.96 -6.72 -6.28
CA PHE A 233 -18.71 -6.51 -7.02
C PHE A 233 -17.48 -6.83 -6.18
N TYR A 234 -17.46 -6.38 -4.92
CA TYR A 234 -16.39 -6.72 -3.97
C TYR A 234 -16.32 -8.22 -3.73
N LEU A 235 -17.46 -8.88 -3.52
CA LEU A 235 -17.50 -10.32 -3.27
C LEU A 235 -16.99 -11.11 -4.48
N ILE A 236 -17.39 -10.75 -5.70
CA ILE A 236 -16.90 -11.37 -6.94
C ILE A 236 -15.38 -11.20 -7.07
N GLU A 237 -14.87 -9.99 -6.82
CA GLU A 237 -13.42 -9.71 -6.85
C GLU A 237 -12.66 -10.55 -5.80
N ARG A 238 -13.21 -10.64 -4.59
CA ARG A 238 -12.63 -11.40 -3.49
C ARG A 238 -12.63 -12.91 -3.77
N LEU A 239 -13.72 -13.46 -4.28
CA LEU A 239 -13.81 -14.86 -4.68
C LEU A 239 -12.85 -15.17 -5.83
N TRP A 240 -12.78 -14.30 -6.83
CA TRP A 240 -11.85 -14.47 -7.94
C TRP A 240 -10.39 -14.47 -7.48
N ARG A 241 -10.02 -13.59 -6.53
CA ARG A 241 -8.69 -13.59 -5.91
C ARG A 241 -8.41 -14.88 -5.14
N GLU A 242 -9.36 -15.38 -4.37
CA GLU A 242 -9.22 -16.62 -3.61
C GLU A 242 -8.99 -17.82 -4.54
N VAL A 243 -9.79 -17.92 -5.62
CA VAL A 243 -9.64 -18.97 -6.65
C VAL A 243 -8.27 -18.85 -7.34
N ARG A 244 -7.87 -17.65 -7.74
CA ARG A 244 -6.56 -17.40 -8.38
C ARG A 244 -5.40 -17.76 -7.46
N ALA A 245 -5.51 -17.42 -6.18
CA ALA A 245 -4.42 -17.62 -5.24
C ALA A 245 -4.20 -19.10 -4.88
N ARG A 246 -5.26 -19.91 -4.92
CA ARG A 246 -5.22 -21.36 -4.70
C ARG A 246 -4.79 -22.19 -5.91
N ARG A 247 -4.60 -21.58 -7.08
CA ARG A 247 -4.02 -22.29 -8.24
C ARG A 247 -2.67 -22.88 -7.87
N GLU A 248 -2.35 -24.02 -8.45
CA GLU A 248 -1.12 -24.76 -8.17
C GLU A 248 0.11 -23.85 -8.22
N THR A 249 0.94 -23.98 -7.19
CA THR A 249 2.20 -23.24 -7.01
C THR A 249 3.20 -24.23 -6.45
N LYS A 250 4.31 -24.43 -7.16
CA LYS A 250 5.35 -25.39 -6.76
C LYS A 250 6.59 -24.62 -6.32
N ILE A 251 7.03 -24.87 -5.09
CA ILE A 251 8.32 -24.36 -4.61
C ILE A 251 9.41 -25.12 -5.38
N THR A 252 10.28 -24.36 -6.07
CA THR A 252 11.35 -24.92 -6.89
C THR A 252 12.66 -24.98 -6.12
N ARG A 253 12.95 -23.95 -5.32
CA ARG A 253 14.20 -23.82 -4.58
C ARG A 253 14.01 -22.92 -3.37
N VAL A 254 14.70 -23.24 -2.28
CA VAL A 254 14.80 -22.41 -1.09
C VAL A 254 16.29 -22.19 -0.80
N VAL A 255 16.70 -20.93 -0.66
CA VAL A 255 18.09 -20.58 -0.34
C VAL A 255 18.11 -19.77 0.95
N ARG A 256 18.87 -20.25 1.93
CA ARG A 256 19.19 -19.50 3.14
C ARG A 256 20.35 -18.57 2.82
N HIS A 257 20.11 -17.29 3.02
CA HIS A 257 21.11 -16.23 2.95
C HIS A 257 21.58 -15.85 4.37
N PRO A 258 22.76 -15.25 4.50
CA PRO A 258 23.19 -14.64 5.76
C PRO A 258 22.17 -13.63 6.32
N TYR A 259 22.25 -13.36 7.62
CA TYR A 259 21.42 -12.37 8.34
C TYR A 259 19.90 -12.64 8.32
N ASP A 260 19.53 -13.92 8.47
CA ASP A 260 18.16 -14.38 8.59
C ASP A 260 17.30 -13.98 7.38
N VAL A 261 17.87 -14.07 6.17
CA VAL A 261 17.13 -13.88 4.93
C VAL A 261 16.92 -15.22 4.24
N VAL A 262 15.70 -15.48 3.78
CA VAL A 262 15.36 -16.66 3.00
C VAL A 262 14.90 -16.23 1.63
N GLU A 263 15.52 -16.77 0.59
CA GLU A 263 15.05 -16.67 -0.77
C GLU A 263 14.14 -17.86 -1.08
N LEU A 264 12.89 -17.54 -1.43
CA LEU A 264 11.90 -18.51 -1.83
C LEU A 264 11.67 -18.40 -3.34
N GLN A 265 12.06 -19.43 -4.10
CA GLN A 265 11.79 -19.54 -5.52
C GLN A 265 10.64 -20.52 -5.77
N PHE A 266 9.69 -20.11 -6.61
CA PHE A 266 8.53 -20.91 -6.96
C PHE A 266 8.11 -20.74 -8.41
N SER A 267 7.45 -21.75 -8.95
CA SER A 267 6.81 -21.71 -10.27
C SER A 267 5.29 -21.68 -10.13
N LYS A 268 4.68 -20.76 -10.88
CA LYS A 268 3.22 -20.61 -10.98
C LYS A 268 2.87 -20.20 -12.41
N PRO A 269 2.50 -21.14 -13.29
CA PRO A 269 2.26 -20.86 -14.71
C PRO A 269 1.19 -19.78 -14.97
N SER A 270 0.21 -19.65 -14.07
CA SER A 270 -0.84 -18.63 -14.14
C SER A 270 -0.41 -17.23 -13.74
N PHE A 271 0.83 -17.04 -13.26
CA PHE A 271 1.30 -15.81 -12.68
C PHE A 271 2.23 -15.07 -13.64
N LYS A 272 1.76 -13.93 -14.15
CA LYS A 272 2.52 -13.03 -15.01
C LYS A 272 2.65 -11.68 -14.34
N TYR A 273 3.88 -11.20 -14.20
CA TYR A 273 4.23 -9.97 -13.46
C TYR A 273 5.21 -9.11 -14.25
N LYS A 274 5.37 -7.86 -13.79
CA LYS A 274 6.39 -6.92 -14.26
C LYS A 274 7.41 -6.69 -13.15
N ALA A 275 8.61 -6.25 -13.54
CA ALA A 275 9.66 -5.96 -12.57
C ALA A 275 9.24 -4.87 -11.57
N GLY A 276 9.64 -5.04 -10.31
CA GLY A 276 9.27 -4.14 -9.21
C GLY A 276 7.87 -4.34 -8.63
N GLN A 277 7.04 -5.23 -9.21
CA GLN A 277 5.76 -5.60 -8.62
C GLN A 277 5.95 -6.45 -7.36
N TRP A 278 4.87 -6.55 -6.59
CA TRP A 278 4.84 -7.27 -5.32
C TRP A 278 3.60 -8.17 -5.23
N LEU A 279 3.59 -9.09 -4.28
CA LEU A 279 2.53 -10.09 -4.11
C LEU A 279 2.26 -10.34 -2.63
N PHE A 280 1.14 -11.00 -2.32
CA PHE A 280 0.91 -11.58 -1.00
C PHE A 280 1.18 -13.08 -1.02
N ILE A 281 1.82 -13.53 0.05
CA ILE A 281 2.03 -14.93 0.36
C ILE A 281 1.12 -15.32 1.52
N GLN A 282 0.47 -16.47 1.38
CA GLN A 282 -0.16 -17.20 2.46
C GLN A 282 0.36 -18.63 2.46
N VAL A 283 0.69 -19.13 3.66
CA VAL A 283 1.13 -20.49 3.89
C VAL A 283 0.15 -21.17 4.86
N PRO A 284 -0.77 -22.03 4.37
CA PRO A 284 -1.86 -22.56 5.19
C PRO A 284 -1.44 -23.43 6.38
N SER A 285 -0.23 -23.99 6.37
CA SER A 285 0.33 -24.74 7.51
C SER A 285 0.70 -23.82 8.69
N ILE A 286 1.01 -22.55 8.40
CA ILE A 286 1.32 -21.52 9.39
C ILE A 286 0.03 -20.83 9.80
N SER A 287 -0.67 -20.23 8.82
CA SER A 287 -1.94 -19.54 9.04
C SER A 287 -2.82 -19.59 7.81
N LYS A 288 -4.10 -19.95 8.03
CA LYS A 288 -5.13 -20.00 6.98
C LYS A 288 -5.68 -18.62 6.62
N TYR A 289 -5.38 -17.59 7.41
CA TYR A 289 -6.02 -16.28 7.29
C TYR A 289 -5.03 -15.14 7.03
N GLN A 290 -3.78 -15.29 7.47
CA GLN A 290 -2.76 -14.27 7.26
C GLN A 290 -2.27 -14.25 5.81
N TRP A 291 -2.02 -13.04 5.32
CA TRP A 291 -1.45 -12.76 4.00
C TRP A 291 -0.39 -11.67 4.18
N HIS A 292 0.85 -11.98 3.82
CA HIS A 292 1.98 -11.07 4.03
C HIS A 292 2.51 -10.54 2.68
N PRO A 293 2.72 -9.22 2.55
CA PRO A 293 3.20 -8.62 1.31
C PRO A 293 4.71 -8.83 1.15
N PHE A 294 5.15 -9.22 -0.04
CA PHE A 294 6.56 -9.34 -0.40
C PHE A 294 6.80 -8.81 -1.82
N THR A 295 7.90 -8.10 -1.99
CA THR A 295 8.35 -7.64 -3.30
C THR A 295 8.94 -8.80 -4.10
N ILE A 296 8.61 -8.86 -5.39
CA ILE A 296 9.18 -9.86 -6.28
C ILE A 296 10.61 -9.43 -6.62
N THR A 297 11.57 -10.31 -6.36
CA THR A 297 13.00 -10.04 -6.55
C THR A 297 13.53 -10.62 -7.87
N SER A 298 12.85 -11.60 -8.44
CA SER A 298 13.17 -12.17 -9.76
C SER A 298 12.79 -11.23 -10.90
N CYS A 299 13.47 -11.39 -12.03
CA CYS A 299 13.13 -10.72 -13.29
C CYS A 299 11.96 -11.45 -13.98
N PRO A 300 11.04 -10.75 -14.67
CA PRO A 300 9.97 -11.41 -15.45
C PRO A 300 10.45 -12.41 -16.52
N PHE A 301 11.72 -12.35 -16.91
CA PHE A 301 12.36 -13.28 -17.85
C PHE A 301 12.96 -14.52 -17.17
N ASP A 302 13.06 -14.53 -15.83
CA ASP A 302 13.55 -15.69 -15.08
C ASP A 302 12.52 -16.84 -15.17
N PRO A 303 12.97 -18.11 -15.18
CA PRO A 303 12.07 -19.28 -15.26
C PRO A 303 11.27 -19.53 -13.97
N TYR A 304 11.53 -18.74 -12.92
CA TYR A 304 10.89 -18.81 -11.61
C TYR A 304 10.50 -17.43 -11.11
N VAL A 305 9.64 -17.39 -10.09
CA VAL A 305 9.36 -16.20 -9.29
C VAL A 305 10.10 -16.34 -7.97
N SER A 306 10.86 -15.33 -7.58
CA SER A 306 11.54 -15.30 -6.28
C SER A 306 11.11 -14.13 -5.41
N VAL A 307 11.11 -14.38 -4.10
CA VAL A 307 10.98 -13.35 -3.06
C VAL A 307 12.07 -13.55 -2.02
N HIS A 308 12.55 -12.46 -1.43
CA HIS A 308 13.50 -12.49 -0.30
C HIS A 308 12.78 -12.05 0.97
N VAL A 309 12.76 -12.92 1.97
CA VAL A 309 12.05 -12.72 3.23
C VAL A 309 13.05 -12.63 4.37
N ARG A 310 13.08 -11.48 5.04
CA ARG A 310 13.84 -11.31 6.29
C ARG A 310 13.01 -11.83 7.47
N GLN A 311 13.58 -12.69 8.31
CA GLN A 311 12.91 -13.33 9.44
C GLN A 311 12.86 -12.41 10.68
N VAL A 312 12.05 -11.36 10.63
CA VAL A 312 11.96 -10.36 11.73
C VAL A 312 10.76 -10.56 12.65
N GLY A 313 9.58 -10.86 12.09
CA GLY A 313 8.33 -11.06 12.82
C GLY A 313 7.99 -12.54 13.03
N ASP A 314 6.92 -12.78 13.78
CA ASP A 314 6.31 -14.08 14.05
C ASP A 314 6.10 -14.90 12.77
N PHE A 315 5.29 -14.41 11.83
CA PHE A 315 5.01 -15.11 10.58
C PHE A 315 6.28 -15.39 9.76
N THR A 316 7.20 -14.43 9.68
CA THR A 316 8.41 -14.57 8.85
C THR A 316 9.40 -15.56 9.45
N ARG A 317 9.45 -15.72 10.78
CA ARG A 317 10.27 -16.72 11.46
C ARG A 317 9.66 -18.10 11.30
N GLU A 318 8.35 -18.23 11.52
CA GLU A 318 7.61 -19.48 11.28
C GLU A 318 7.70 -19.91 9.82
N LEU A 319 7.73 -18.95 8.88
CA LEU A 319 7.97 -19.24 7.46
C LEU A 319 9.38 -19.79 7.22
N GLY A 320 10.39 -19.21 7.85
CA GLY A 320 11.75 -19.73 7.81
C GLY A 320 11.80 -21.17 8.31
N ASP A 321 11.23 -21.43 9.48
CA ASP A 321 11.20 -22.76 10.10
C ASP A 321 10.45 -23.78 9.23
N ALA A 322 9.30 -23.39 8.65
CA ALA A 322 8.51 -24.25 7.76
C ALA A 322 9.19 -24.54 6.41
N LEU A 323 10.09 -23.66 5.97
CA LEU A 323 10.92 -23.85 4.77
C LEU A 323 12.25 -24.55 5.08
N GLY A 324 12.54 -24.89 6.33
CA GLY A 324 13.80 -25.50 6.76
C GLY A 324 14.99 -24.53 6.82
N ALA A 325 14.74 -23.22 6.72
CA ALA A 325 15.74 -22.16 6.73
C ALA A 325 15.69 -21.29 8.00
N GLY A 326 14.93 -21.74 9.01
CA GLY A 326 14.68 -20.99 10.23
C GLY A 326 15.66 -21.31 11.36
N ALA A 327 15.45 -20.66 12.50
CA ALA A 327 16.29 -20.84 13.68
C ALA A 327 16.15 -22.26 14.28
N ALA A 328 15.00 -22.92 14.08
CA ALA A 328 14.80 -24.29 14.52
C ALA A 328 15.79 -25.28 13.87
N GLN A 329 16.26 -24.95 12.66
CA GLN A 329 17.22 -25.74 11.90
C GLN A 329 18.67 -25.25 12.06
N ALA A 330 18.96 -24.33 13.00
CA ALA A 330 20.31 -23.77 13.18
C ALA A 330 21.39 -24.86 13.33
N LYS A 331 21.08 -25.96 14.03
CA LYS A 331 21.99 -27.10 14.22
C LYS A 331 22.40 -27.80 12.92
N LEU A 332 21.56 -27.77 11.88
CA LEU A 332 21.91 -28.31 10.55
C LEU A 332 22.97 -27.45 9.86
N TYR A 333 23.20 -26.24 10.36
CA TYR A 333 24.10 -25.25 9.78
C TYR A 333 25.29 -24.89 10.69
N ASP A 334 25.47 -25.56 11.84
CA ASP A 334 26.55 -25.24 12.79
C ASP A 334 27.95 -25.55 12.19
N ASP A 335 28.04 -26.53 11.29
CA ASP A 335 29.30 -26.96 10.65
C ASP A 335 29.59 -26.25 9.31
N VAL A 336 28.73 -25.33 8.88
CA VAL A 336 28.90 -24.60 7.61
C VAL A 336 29.15 -23.11 7.87
N ASP A 337 29.87 -22.48 6.95
CA ASP A 337 30.24 -21.06 7.04
C ASP A 337 28.99 -20.19 7.31
N PRO A 338 28.90 -19.48 8.45
CA PRO A 338 27.76 -18.64 8.79
C PRO A 338 27.45 -17.56 7.73
N MET A 339 28.44 -17.18 6.93
CA MET A 339 28.34 -16.17 5.87
C MET A 339 28.05 -16.77 4.47
N GLY A 340 27.92 -18.09 4.36
CA GLY A 340 27.59 -18.77 3.10
C GLY A 340 26.10 -18.71 2.73
N MET A 341 25.81 -18.88 1.43
CA MET A 341 24.47 -19.14 0.92
C MET A 341 24.25 -20.65 0.79
N TYR A 342 23.17 -21.16 1.40
CA TYR A 342 22.88 -22.60 1.43
C TYR A 342 21.54 -22.90 0.80
N GLU A 343 21.54 -23.78 -0.19
CA GLU A 343 20.30 -24.39 -0.65
C GLU A 343 19.78 -25.35 0.42
N VAL A 344 18.50 -25.19 0.80
CA VAL A 344 17.87 -26.11 1.74
C VAL A 344 17.57 -27.41 1.00
N ALA A 345 18.36 -28.45 1.30
CA ALA A 345 18.11 -29.78 0.80
C ALA A 345 16.86 -30.36 1.49
N LEU A 346 15.87 -30.76 0.70
CA LEU A 346 14.75 -31.56 1.18
C LEU A 346 15.29 -32.92 1.64
N GLN A 347 15.17 -33.24 2.93
CA GLN A 347 15.46 -34.60 3.39
C GLN A 347 14.37 -35.55 2.86
N ASN A 348 14.73 -36.82 2.61
CA ASN A 348 13.79 -37.82 2.08
C ASN A 348 12.57 -37.97 3.00
N GLY A 349 11.42 -37.46 2.56
CA GLY A 349 10.14 -37.51 3.29
C GLY A 349 9.55 -36.15 3.66
N ASP A 350 10.35 -35.07 3.63
CA ASP A 350 9.88 -33.73 3.92
C ASP A 350 9.07 -33.16 2.75
N GLN A 351 7.88 -32.64 3.04
CA GLN A 351 7.05 -31.94 2.06
C GLN A 351 7.16 -30.44 2.27
N MET A 352 7.54 -29.71 1.23
CA MET A 352 7.49 -28.25 1.23
C MET A 352 6.07 -27.76 1.52
N PRO A 353 5.90 -26.69 2.32
CA PRO A 353 4.58 -26.21 2.67
C PRO A 353 3.84 -25.68 1.44
N ALA A 354 2.53 -25.85 1.42
CA ALA A 354 1.69 -25.34 0.33
C ALA A 354 1.74 -23.80 0.29
N LEU A 355 1.99 -23.24 -0.90
CA LEU A 355 2.11 -21.80 -1.10
C LEU A 355 0.90 -21.26 -1.85
N ARG A 356 0.23 -20.24 -1.28
CA ARG A 356 -0.83 -19.49 -1.95
C ARG A 356 -0.34 -18.09 -2.27
N ILE A 357 -0.56 -17.67 -3.52
CA ILE A 357 -0.01 -16.42 -4.07
C ILE A 357 -1.14 -15.52 -4.58
N ASP A 358 -1.33 -14.37 -3.97
CA ASP A 358 -2.25 -13.34 -4.45
C ASP A 358 -1.49 -12.15 -5.03
N GLY A 359 -1.71 -11.84 -6.30
CA GLY A 359 -0.99 -10.79 -7.02
C GLY A 359 -0.88 -11.09 -8.52
N PRO A 360 0.00 -10.39 -9.26
CA PRO A 360 0.86 -9.32 -8.78
C PRO A 360 0.12 -7.99 -8.64
N TYR A 361 0.64 -7.15 -7.75
CA TYR A 361 0.20 -5.79 -7.48
C TYR A 361 1.20 -4.78 -8.02
N GLY A 362 0.67 -3.68 -8.57
CA GLY A 362 1.49 -2.67 -9.19
C GLY A 362 2.27 -1.84 -8.17
N ALA A 363 3.42 -1.31 -8.63
CA ALA A 363 4.28 -0.42 -7.88
C ALA A 363 4.63 0.81 -8.75
N PRO A 364 4.85 2.00 -8.16
CA PRO A 364 5.42 3.16 -8.88
C PRO A 364 6.71 2.83 -9.63
N ALA A 365 7.50 1.89 -9.12
CA ALA A 365 8.71 1.39 -9.74
C ALA A 365 8.55 0.83 -11.17
N GLU A 366 7.32 0.51 -11.62
CA GLU A 366 7.08 0.11 -13.02
C GLU A 366 7.41 1.22 -14.04
N ASP A 367 7.33 2.49 -13.62
CA ASP A 367 7.44 3.65 -14.51
C ASP A 367 8.90 4.08 -14.73
N VAL A 368 9.89 3.30 -14.25
CA VAL A 368 11.34 3.60 -14.35
C VAL A 368 11.78 3.83 -15.80
N PHE A 369 11.17 3.14 -16.77
CA PHE A 369 11.47 3.28 -18.20
C PHE A 369 10.89 4.56 -18.83
N GLU A 370 10.01 5.28 -18.15
CA GLU A 370 9.44 6.56 -18.62
C GLU A 370 10.36 7.76 -18.37
N ASN A 371 11.49 7.59 -17.65
CA ASN A 371 12.44 8.66 -17.35
C ASN A 371 13.76 8.49 -18.10
N GLU A 372 14.50 9.58 -18.31
CA GLU A 372 15.80 9.55 -18.98
C GLU A 372 16.90 9.08 -18.04
N ILE A 373 16.80 9.49 -16.78
CA ILE A 373 17.68 9.08 -15.69
C ILE A 373 16.80 8.51 -14.57
N ALA A 374 17.15 7.34 -14.06
CA ALA A 374 16.49 6.73 -12.91
C ALA A 374 17.43 6.72 -11.71
N VAL A 375 16.99 7.29 -10.58
CA VAL A 375 17.67 7.20 -9.29
C VAL A 375 16.90 6.23 -8.41
N LEU A 376 17.47 5.06 -8.18
CA LEU A 376 16.88 3.98 -7.38
C LEU A 376 17.49 4.02 -5.98
N ILE A 377 16.70 4.31 -4.96
CA ILE A 377 17.17 4.49 -3.58
C ILE A 377 16.53 3.42 -2.69
N GLY A 378 17.35 2.54 -2.12
CA GLY A 378 16.92 1.50 -1.18
C GLY A 378 17.52 1.70 0.21
N THR A 379 16.73 1.43 1.26
CA THR A 379 17.27 1.37 2.64
C THR A 379 17.11 -0.03 3.24
N GLY A 380 18.20 -0.67 3.67
CA GLY A 380 18.18 -2.05 4.18
C GLY A 380 17.53 -3.03 3.20
N ILE A 381 16.57 -3.84 3.66
CA ILE A 381 15.79 -4.79 2.83
C ILE A 381 14.93 -4.10 1.75
N GLY A 382 14.75 -2.78 1.84
CA GLY A 382 14.09 -1.96 0.83
C GLY A 382 14.79 -1.93 -0.52
N VAL A 383 15.92 -2.63 -0.68
CA VAL A 383 16.58 -2.86 -1.97
C VAL A 383 15.88 -3.90 -2.86
N THR A 384 15.06 -4.76 -2.27
CA THR A 384 14.38 -5.87 -2.97
C THR A 384 13.65 -5.50 -4.28
N PRO A 385 12.95 -4.36 -4.42
CA PRO A 385 12.33 -3.99 -5.70
C PRO A 385 13.37 -3.71 -6.81
N TRP A 386 14.54 -3.20 -6.41
CA TRP A 386 15.62 -2.82 -7.31
C TRP A 386 16.33 -4.05 -7.90
N ALA A 387 16.35 -5.17 -7.17
CA ALA A 387 16.80 -6.47 -7.68
C ALA A 387 16.15 -6.84 -9.02
N SER A 388 14.82 -6.88 -9.01
CA SER A 388 14.01 -7.26 -10.16
C SER A 388 14.17 -6.24 -11.29
N ILE A 389 14.20 -4.96 -10.96
CA ILE A 389 14.30 -3.87 -11.94
C ILE A 389 15.65 -3.83 -12.62
N LEU A 390 16.75 -3.92 -11.87
CA LEU A 390 18.10 -3.88 -12.43
C LEU A 390 18.33 -5.08 -13.38
N LYS A 391 17.95 -6.30 -12.95
CA LYS A 391 17.98 -7.49 -13.83
C LYS A 391 17.13 -7.29 -15.09
N ASN A 392 15.92 -6.72 -14.95
CA ASN A 392 15.03 -6.47 -16.08
C ASN A 392 15.58 -5.42 -17.05
N ILE A 393 16.15 -4.32 -16.54
CA ILE A 393 16.78 -3.30 -17.38
C ILE A 393 17.93 -3.93 -18.19
N TRP A 394 18.73 -4.78 -17.56
CA TRP A 394 19.81 -5.49 -18.23
C TRP A 394 19.29 -6.39 -19.35
N HIS A 395 18.32 -7.27 -19.07
CA HIS A 395 17.71 -8.13 -20.08
C HIS A 395 17.11 -7.36 -21.25
N LEU A 396 16.38 -6.26 -20.98
CA LEU A 396 15.77 -5.44 -22.02
C LEU A 396 16.81 -4.73 -22.89
N ARG A 397 17.95 -4.34 -22.33
CA ARG A 397 19.03 -3.71 -23.10
C ARG A 397 19.72 -4.67 -24.06
N ASN A 398 19.86 -5.92 -23.66
CA ASN A 398 20.41 -6.98 -24.52
C ASN A 398 19.38 -7.57 -25.48
N SER A 399 18.13 -7.12 -25.41
CA SER A 399 17.08 -7.53 -26.35
C SER A 399 17.21 -6.82 -27.70
N PRO A 400 16.63 -7.36 -28.79
CA PRO A 400 16.71 -6.75 -30.12
C PRO A 400 16.13 -5.32 -30.20
N ASN A 401 15.19 -4.98 -29.30
CA ASN A 401 14.49 -3.70 -29.27
C ASN A 401 14.65 -3.04 -27.88
N PRO A 402 15.84 -2.51 -27.56
CA PRO A 402 16.10 -1.96 -26.24
C PRO A 402 15.33 -0.65 -26.01
N PRO A 403 14.80 -0.41 -24.80
CA PRO A 403 14.19 0.87 -24.46
C PRO A 403 15.22 2.00 -24.56
N ARG A 404 14.94 3.00 -25.40
CA ARG A 404 15.90 4.07 -25.73
C ARG A 404 15.84 5.27 -24.78
N ARG A 405 14.73 5.43 -24.05
CA ARG A 405 14.49 6.60 -23.20
C ARG A 405 15.34 6.58 -21.93
N LEU A 406 15.40 5.45 -21.23
CA LEU A 406 16.24 5.30 -20.04
C LEU A 406 17.70 5.15 -20.45
N ARG A 407 18.51 6.16 -20.13
CA ARG A 407 19.89 6.28 -20.57
C ARG A 407 20.90 6.08 -19.46
N ARG A 408 20.51 6.27 -18.20
CA ARG A 408 21.39 6.12 -17.03
C ARG A 408 20.61 5.74 -15.78
N VAL A 409 21.22 4.92 -14.93
CA VAL A 409 20.68 4.47 -13.65
C VAL A 409 21.69 4.76 -12.54
N GLU A 410 21.24 5.47 -11.52
CA GLU A 410 21.98 5.72 -10.29
C GLU A 410 21.33 4.90 -9.17
N PHE A 411 22.04 3.90 -8.66
CA PHE A 411 21.57 3.03 -7.60
C PHE A 411 22.23 3.45 -6.28
N ILE A 412 21.42 3.93 -5.33
CA ILE A 412 21.88 4.39 -4.02
C ILE A 412 21.35 3.43 -2.95
N TRP A 413 22.26 2.72 -2.30
CA TRP A 413 21.90 1.77 -1.25
C TRP A 413 22.40 2.25 0.10
N VAL A 414 21.46 2.46 1.02
CA VAL A 414 21.76 2.95 2.38
C VAL A 414 21.50 1.84 3.38
N CYS A 415 22.55 1.35 4.01
CA CYS A 415 22.46 0.34 5.06
C CYS A 415 22.88 0.92 6.40
N LYS A 416 22.35 0.32 7.47
CA LYS A 416 22.81 0.61 8.83
C LYS A 416 24.03 -0.23 9.10
N ASP A 417 23.87 -1.54 9.00
CA ASP A 417 24.87 -2.58 9.23
C ASP A 417 25.56 -3.03 7.93
N THR A 418 26.79 -3.54 8.07
CA THR A 418 27.59 -4.11 6.96
C THR A 418 26.97 -5.40 6.43
N GLY A 419 26.38 -6.20 7.31
CA GLY A 419 25.77 -7.48 6.96
C GLY A 419 24.62 -7.40 5.97
N SER A 420 23.89 -6.29 5.96
CA SER A 420 22.84 -6.06 4.95
C SER A 420 23.38 -6.04 3.51
N PHE A 421 24.69 -5.83 3.29
CA PHE A 421 25.28 -5.75 1.96
C PHE A 421 25.43 -7.12 1.26
N GLU A 422 25.62 -8.21 2.00
CA GLU A 422 26.12 -9.47 1.46
C GLU A 422 25.12 -10.22 0.57
N TRP A 423 23.86 -10.37 0.96
CA TRP A 423 22.89 -11.17 0.18
C TRP A 423 22.58 -10.58 -1.21
N PHE A 424 22.86 -9.28 -1.40
CA PHE A 424 22.63 -8.58 -2.67
C PHE A 424 23.93 -8.26 -3.42
N GLN A 425 25.08 -8.51 -2.79
CA GLN A 425 26.41 -8.19 -3.29
C GLN A 425 26.72 -8.91 -4.59
N THR A 426 26.51 -10.23 -4.65
CA THR A 426 26.83 -11.04 -5.83
C THR A 426 26.07 -10.54 -7.07
N LEU A 427 24.81 -10.12 -6.91
CA LEU A 427 24.04 -9.55 -8.00
C LEU A 427 24.58 -8.18 -8.42
N LEU A 428 24.89 -7.32 -7.46
CA LEU A 428 25.42 -5.98 -7.74
C LEU A 428 26.79 -6.03 -8.42
N ALA A 429 27.69 -6.91 -7.97
CA ALA A 429 29.01 -7.11 -8.56
C ALA A 429 28.88 -7.55 -10.03
N SER A 430 28.01 -8.53 -10.29
CA SER A 430 27.75 -8.99 -11.66
C SER A 430 27.18 -7.88 -12.55
N LEU A 431 26.26 -7.05 -12.05
CA LEU A 431 25.68 -5.94 -12.81
C LEU A 431 26.67 -4.79 -13.03
N GLU A 432 27.55 -4.53 -12.07
CA GLU A 432 28.58 -3.50 -12.16
C GLU A 432 29.65 -3.87 -13.20
N GLU A 433 30.17 -5.10 -13.13
CA GLU A 433 31.14 -5.63 -14.09
C GLU A 433 30.61 -5.54 -15.53
N GLN A 434 29.38 -6.01 -15.73
CA GLN A 434 28.69 -5.96 -17.01
C GLN A 434 28.45 -4.53 -17.53
N SER A 435 28.13 -3.57 -16.65
CA SER A 435 27.98 -2.16 -17.00
C SER A 435 29.30 -1.54 -17.44
N THR A 436 30.39 -1.88 -16.74
CA THR A 436 31.75 -1.41 -17.05
C THR A 436 32.25 -1.99 -18.36
N GLU A 437 32.01 -3.28 -18.63
CA GLU A 437 32.34 -3.91 -19.92
C GLU A 437 31.61 -3.24 -21.09
N ALA A 438 30.31 -3.01 -20.95
CA ALA A 438 29.51 -2.35 -21.98
C ALA A 438 30.00 -0.92 -22.29
N ALA A 439 30.52 -0.21 -21.29
CA ALA A 439 31.11 1.12 -21.46
C ALA A 439 32.49 1.09 -22.13
N ARG A 440 33.20 -0.04 -22.11
CA ARG A 440 34.53 -0.21 -22.74
C ARG A 440 34.46 -0.61 -24.21
N VAL A 441 33.30 -1.03 -24.72
CA VAL A 441 33.13 -1.44 -26.13
C VAL A 441 33.44 -0.26 -27.08
N PRO A 442 34.30 -0.45 -28.12
CA PRO A 442 34.61 0.59 -29.10
C PRO A 442 33.35 1.11 -29.82
N GLY A 443 33.14 2.43 -29.80
CA GLY A 443 31.94 3.08 -30.36
C GLY A 443 30.82 3.35 -29.35
N SER A 444 30.97 2.91 -28.09
CA SER A 444 30.09 3.33 -27.00
C SER A 444 30.41 4.76 -26.54
N THR A 445 29.50 5.40 -25.79
CA THR A 445 29.71 6.75 -25.26
C THR A 445 30.76 6.82 -24.14
N GLY A 446 31.36 5.69 -23.72
CA GLY A 446 32.30 5.61 -22.60
C GLY A 446 31.69 5.89 -21.22
N VAL A 447 30.37 6.04 -21.15
CA VAL A 447 29.63 6.34 -19.90
C VAL A 447 28.96 5.06 -19.40
N GLU A 448 29.27 4.69 -18.17
CA GLU A 448 28.61 3.59 -17.46
C GLU A 448 27.10 3.81 -17.37
N PHE A 449 26.35 2.77 -17.70
CA PHE A 449 24.89 2.85 -17.68
C PHE A 449 24.34 2.77 -16.25
N LEU A 450 24.92 1.90 -15.43
CA LEU A 450 24.59 1.72 -14.02
C LEU A 450 25.76 2.21 -13.17
N LYS A 451 25.47 3.08 -12.20
CA LYS A 451 26.41 3.49 -11.17
C LYS A 451 25.85 3.19 -9.79
N ILE A 452 26.66 2.56 -8.94
CA ILE A 452 26.26 2.11 -7.61
C ILE A 452 26.90 3.00 -6.55
N HIS A 453 26.12 3.39 -5.55
CA HIS A 453 26.59 4.17 -4.39
C HIS A 453 26.12 3.49 -3.12
N THR A 454 27.05 2.88 -2.39
CA THR A 454 26.78 2.27 -1.09
C THR A 454 27.05 3.28 0.03
N TYR A 455 26.17 3.32 1.02
CA TYR A 455 26.26 4.17 2.20
C TYR A 455 26.09 3.35 3.48
N LEU A 456 27.12 3.34 4.33
CA LEU A 456 27.07 2.74 5.66
C LEU A 456 26.82 3.83 6.71
N THR A 457 25.69 3.74 7.42
CA THR A 457 25.25 4.78 8.36
C THR A 457 25.53 4.47 9.83
N GLN A 458 25.93 3.25 10.17
CA GLN A 458 26.39 2.90 11.51
C GLN A 458 27.69 3.64 11.85
N LYS A 459 27.81 4.04 13.11
CA LYS A 459 29.07 4.55 13.65
C LYS A 459 30.03 3.37 13.77
N LEU A 460 31.12 3.43 13.03
CA LEU A 460 32.22 2.48 13.13
C LEU A 460 33.06 2.79 14.37
N ASP A 461 33.52 1.73 15.02
CA ASP A 461 34.64 1.76 15.95
C ASP A 461 35.94 2.09 15.20
N ILE A 462 36.93 2.58 15.94
CA ILE A 462 38.20 3.07 15.39
C ILE A 462 38.96 1.93 14.70
N ASP A 463 38.94 0.74 15.30
CA ASP A 463 39.67 -0.43 14.81
C ASP A 463 39.09 -0.93 13.48
N THR A 464 37.76 -1.08 13.40
CA THR A 464 37.08 -1.43 12.14
C THR A 464 37.30 -0.37 11.06
N ALA A 465 37.24 0.92 11.41
CA ALA A 465 37.52 1.99 10.45
C ALA A 465 38.96 1.96 9.93
N GLN A 466 39.94 1.71 10.80
CA GLN A 466 41.34 1.55 10.40
C GLN A 466 41.55 0.34 9.51
N ASN A 467 40.93 -0.81 9.83
CA ASN A 467 41.01 -2.02 8.99
C ASN A 467 40.44 -1.79 7.58
N ILE A 468 39.29 -1.10 7.48
CA ILE A 468 38.71 -0.74 6.18
C ILE A 468 39.67 0.16 5.40
N VAL A 469 40.21 1.21 6.04
CA VAL A 469 41.12 2.15 5.37
C VAL A 469 42.37 1.41 4.88
N LEU A 470 43.01 0.60 5.72
CA LEU A 470 44.19 -0.17 5.37
C LEU A 470 43.95 -1.11 4.19
N ASN A 471 42.83 -1.84 4.20
CA ASN A 471 42.47 -2.76 3.12
C ASN A 471 41.94 -2.06 1.86
N SER A 472 41.59 -0.77 1.94
CA SER A 472 41.12 0.01 0.79
C SER A 472 42.24 0.68 -0.02
N VAL A 473 43.44 0.79 0.54
CA VAL A 473 44.59 1.42 -0.13
C VAL A 473 45.25 0.41 -1.06
N GLY A 474 45.17 0.66 -2.37
CA GLY A 474 45.72 -0.23 -3.40
C GLY A 474 44.79 -1.35 -3.87
N ALA A 475 43.66 -1.60 -3.20
CA ALA A 475 42.64 -2.53 -3.65
C ALA A 475 41.81 -1.97 -4.82
N GLN A 476 41.52 -2.83 -5.81
CA GLN A 476 40.65 -2.49 -6.95
C GLN A 476 39.16 -2.51 -6.57
N THR A 477 38.80 -3.28 -5.55
CA THR A 477 37.44 -3.43 -5.04
C THR A 477 37.34 -2.92 -3.60
N ASP A 478 36.12 -2.56 -3.22
CA ASP A 478 35.77 -2.13 -1.86
C ASP A 478 35.88 -3.31 -0.89
N PRO A 479 36.58 -3.18 0.25
CA PRO A 479 36.81 -4.31 1.16
C PRO A 479 35.56 -4.77 1.92
N LEU A 480 34.45 -4.01 1.88
CA LEU A 480 33.20 -4.38 2.55
C LEU A 480 32.18 -4.99 1.60
N THR A 481 32.15 -4.51 0.37
CA THR A 481 31.11 -4.90 -0.61
C THR A 481 31.68 -5.59 -1.84
N GLU A 482 33.01 -5.68 -1.98
CA GLU A 482 33.72 -6.21 -3.16
C GLU A 482 33.32 -5.56 -4.50
N LEU A 483 32.58 -4.44 -4.46
CA LEU A 483 32.21 -3.65 -5.61
C LEU A 483 33.39 -2.77 -6.03
N GLN A 484 33.45 -2.39 -7.30
CA GLN A 484 34.38 -1.36 -7.78
C GLN A 484 34.02 0.00 -7.17
N SER A 485 32.73 0.26 -6.98
CA SER A 485 32.23 1.45 -6.28
C SER A 485 32.50 1.37 -4.77
N ARG A 486 33.26 2.34 -4.26
CA ARG A 486 33.62 2.43 -2.84
C ARG A 486 32.45 2.81 -1.93
N THR A 487 32.45 2.25 -0.73
CA THR A 487 31.45 2.55 0.30
C THR A 487 31.66 3.92 0.92
N ASN A 488 30.58 4.70 0.97
CA ASN A 488 30.54 6.01 1.63
C ASN A 488 30.10 5.86 3.10
N PHE A 489 30.74 6.60 3.99
CA PHE A 489 30.39 6.57 5.43
C PHE A 489 29.51 7.77 5.80
N GLY A 490 28.43 7.48 6.54
CA GLY A 490 27.45 8.47 6.96
C GLY A 490 26.21 8.55 6.07
N ARG A 491 25.39 9.57 6.30
CA ARG A 491 24.13 9.75 5.58
C ARG A 491 24.36 10.43 4.22
N PRO A 492 23.69 9.99 3.14
CA PRO A 492 23.76 10.68 1.87
C PRO A 492 23.23 12.12 1.98
N ASP A 493 24.00 13.08 1.47
CA ASP A 493 23.51 14.44 1.26
C ASP A 493 22.77 14.52 -0.09
N PHE A 494 21.48 14.20 -0.07
CA PHE A 494 20.63 14.22 -1.26
C PHE A 494 20.51 15.61 -1.89
N LYS A 495 20.62 16.69 -1.12
CA LYS A 495 20.57 18.06 -1.68
C LYS A 495 21.79 18.29 -2.56
N ARG A 496 22.98 17.97 -2.03
CA ARG A 496 24.21 18.08 -2.80
C ARG A 496 24.22 17.13 -3.99
N LEU A 497 23.87 15.86 -3.80
CA LEU A 497 23.80 14.85 -4.87
C LEU A 497 22.92 15.31 -6.04
N PHE A 498 21.67 15.73 -5.77
CA PHE A 498 20.76 16.14 -6.83
C PHE A 498 21.14 17.50 -7.45
N ALA A 499 21.73 18.42 -6.67
CA ALA A 499 22.25 19.67 -7.23
C ALA A 499 23.43 19.42 -8.18
N THR A 500 24.36 18.54 -7.81
CA THR A 500 25.48 18.15 -8.68
C THR A 500 24.98 17.44 -9.94
N MET A 501 24.03 16.51 -9.80
CA MET A 501 23.40 15.83 -10.93
C MET A 501 22.72 16.82 -11.87
N ARG A 502 21.92 17.75 -11.34
CA ARG A 502 21.29 18.82 -12.11
C ARG A 502 22.32 19.63 -12.90
N ASN A 503 23.36 20.12 -12.24
CA ASN A 503 24.40 20.92 -12.88
C ASN A 503 25.10 20.12 -13.98
N GLY A 504 25.47 18.87 -13.72
CA GLY A 504 26.08 18.01 -14.74
C GLY A 504 25.16 17.73 -15.94
N ILE A 505 23.85 17.63 -15.74
CA ILE A 505 22.88 17.50 -16.84
C ILE A 505 22.87 18.79 -17.69
N LEU A 506 22.82 19.95 -17.03
CA LEU A 506 22.83 21.26 -17.71
C LEU A 506 24.13 21.50 -18.49
N ASP A 507 25.26 21.15 -17.88
CA ASP A 507 26.60 21.30 -18.46
C ASP A 507 26.94 20.16 -19.44
N ARG A 508 26.00 19.23 -19.69
CA ARG A 508 26.13 18.08 -20.60
C ARG A 508 27.28 17.12 -20.25
N THR A 509 27.80 17.18 -19.02
CA THR A 509 28.82 16.25 -18.51
C THR A 509 28.21 14.96 -17.96
N TYR A 510 26.92 14.99 -17.58
CA TYR A 510 26.23 13.85 -16.99
C TYR A 510 25.62 12.90 -18.04
N ILE A 511 25.18 13.46 -19.16
CA ILE A 511 24.57 12.75 -20.28
C ILE A 511 24.76 13.53 -21.59
N ASN A 512 25.28 12.87 -22.63
CA ASN A 512 25.54 13.48 -23.94
C ASN A 512 24.29 13.48 -24.84
N GLY A 513 24.19 14.33 -25.86
CA GLY A 513 23.17 14.16 -26.94
C GLY A 513 21.73 14.54 -26.59
N LEU A 514 21.51 15.51 -25.70
CA LEU A 514 20.20 16.18 -25.59
C LEU A 514 20.09 17.19 -26.74
N GLU A 515 19.65 16.73 -27.92
CA GLU A 515 19.32 17.61 -29.04
C GLU A 515 17.91 18.19 -28.84
N GLY A 516 17.83 19.51 -28.62
CA GLY A 516 16.58 20.28 -28.61
C GLY A 516 16.16 20.86 -27.25
N HIS A 517 15.13 21.70 -27.28
CA HIS A 517 14.53 22.40 -26.13
C HIS A 517 13.69 21.48 -25.20
N MET A 518 13.99 20.18 -25.14
CA MET A 518 13.20 19.24 -24.34
C MET A 518 13.73 19.15 -22.90
N ARG A 519 12.81 19.21 -21.93
CA ARG A 519 13.07 19.12 -20.50
C ARG A 519 13.49 17.69 -20.12
N THR A 520 14.67 17.52 -19.53
CA THR A 520 15.18 16.22 -19.04
C THR A 520 14.41 15.80 -17.80
N THR A 521 13.94 14.55 -17.78
CA THR A 521 13.20 13.97 -16.65
C THR A 521 14.07 12.99 -15.85
N VAL A 522 14.29 13.30 -14.58
CA VAL A 522 14.96 12.44 -13.60
C VAL A 522 13.91 11.82 -12.68
N GLY A 523 13.79 10.50 -12.74
CA GLY A 523 12.88 9.76 -11.87
C GLY A 523 13.57 9.25 -10.62
N VAL A 524 13.14 9.70 -9.45
CA VAL A 524 13.68 9.31 -8.14
C VAL A 524 12.70 8.36 -7.46
N TYR A 525 13.09 7.11 -7.31
CA TYR A 525 12.30 6.03 -6.73
C TYR A 525 12.90 5.63 -5.40
N PHE A 526 12.10 5.70 -4.33
CA PHE A 526 12.58 5.46 -2.97
C PHE A 526 11.79 4.37 -2.26
N CYS A 527 12.50 3.37 -1.73
CA CYS A 527 11.94 2.33 -0.88
C CYS A 527 12.63 2.34 0.49
N GLY A 528 11.88 2.77 1.51
CA GLY A 528 12.41 2.96 2.86
C GLY A 528 11.53 3.80 3.80
N PRO A 529 12.08 4.25 4.95
CA PRO A 529 11.31 4.91 5.99
C PRO A 529 10.75 6.27 5.55
N SER A 530 9.55 6.59 6.04
CA SER A 530 8.82 7.82 5.68
C SER A 530 9.53 9.12 6.07
N SER A 531 10.43 9.10 7.04
CA SER A 531 11.26 10.25 7.40
C SER A 531 12.22 10.60 6.26
N ALA A 532 13.03 9.63 5.81
CA ALA A 532 13.97 9.81 4.71
C ALA A 532 13.26 10.19 3.40
N ALA A 533 12.08 9.61 3.13
CA ALA A 533 11.27 9.98 1.96
C ALA A 533 10.95 11.49 1.89
N ARG A 534 10.72 12.14 3.03
CA ARG A 534 10.41 13.59 3.08
C ARG A 534 11.63 14.43 2.72
N ASP A 535 12.79 14.03 3.22
CA ASP A 535 14.05 14.74 2.99
C ASP A 535 14.46 14.62 1.51
N ILE A 536 14.36 13.42 0.94
CA ILE A 536 14.63 13.15 -0.48
C ILE A 536 13.65 13.92 -1.37
N LYS A 537 12.34 13.89 -1.05
CA LYS A 537 11.33 14.65 -1.80
C LYS A 537 11.61 16.16 -1.78
N THR A 538 12.08 16.69 -0.65
CA THR A 538 12.45 18.10 -0.51
C THR A 538 13.68 18.42 -1.35
N ALA A 539 14.69 17.54 -1.33
CA ALA A 539 15.89 17.68 -2.16
C ALA A 539 15.56 17.66 -3.67
N CYS A 540 14.67 16.77 -4.12
CA CYS A 540 14.19 16.71 -5.51
C CYS A 540 13.56 18.04 -5.93
N LYS A 541 12.70 18.61 -5.08
CA LYS A 541 12.07 19.91 -5.36
C LYS A 541 13.07 21.03 -5.46
N SER A 542 14.08 21.08 -4.59
CA SER A 542 15.14 22.11 -4.67
C SER A 542 16.05 21.96 -5.88
N ALA A 543 16.21 20.75 -6.40
CA ALA A 543 17.02 20.48 -7.59
C ALA A 543 16.25 20.65 -8.91
N THR A 544 14.91 20.73 -8.87
CA THR A 544 14.09 20.91 -10.07
C THR A 544 14.21 22.33 -10.60
N VAL A 545 14.50 22.46 -11.90
CA VAL A 545 14.59 23.72 -12.64
C VAL A 545 13.79 23.62 -13.95
N LYS A 546 13.82 24.66 -14.79
CA LYS A 546 13.05 24.71 -16.05
C LYS A 546 13.43 23.55 -16.98
N ASP A 547 14.71 23.28 -17.14
CA ASP A 547 15.22 22.30 -18.10
C ASP A 547 15.43 20.90 -17.50
N VAL A 548 15.43 20.75 -16.18
CA VAL A 548 15.59 19.47 -15.47
C VAL A 548 14.48 19.27 -14.44
N GLU A 549 13.68 18.23 -14.62
CA GLU A 549 12.58 17.86 -13.73
C GLU A 549 12.93 16.65 -12.87
N PHE A 550 12.93 16.80 -11.55
CA PHE A 550 13.00 15.66 -10.63
C PHE A 550 11.60 15.25 -10.20
N ARG A 551 11.22 14.00 -10.49
CA ARG A 551 9.95 13.40 -10.08
C ARG A 551 10.23 12.38 -8.99
N PHE A 552 9.50 12.45 -7.88
CA PHE A 552 9.73 11.60 -6.71
C PHE A 552 8.57 10.64 -6.48
N TRP A 553 8.87 9.35 -6.40
CA TRP A 553 7.94 8.30 -6.01
C TRP A 553 8.44 7.55 -4.78
N LYS A 554 7.51 7.26 -3.87
CA LYS A 554 7.76 6.45 -2.70
C LYS A 554 7.08 5.10 -2.87
N GLU A 555 7.82 4.03 -2.66
CA GLU A 555 7.28 2.69 -2.49
C GLU A 555 6.63 2.52 -1.12
N HIS A 556 5.42 1.97 -1.11
CA HIS A 556 4.60 1.76 0.09
C HIS A 556 4.37 0.26 0.28
N PHE A 557 5.32 -0.40 0.94
CA PHE A 557 5.19 -1.79 1.38
C PHE A 557 5.10 -1.84 2.90
#